data_AF-A0A841LR86-F1
#
_entry.id   AF-A0A841LR86-F1
#
_cell.length_a   1.000
_cell.length_b   1.000
_cell.length_c   1.000
_cell.angle_alpha   90.00
_cell.angle_beta   90.00
_cell.angle_gamma   90.00
#
_symmetry.space_group_name_H-M   'P 1'
#
loop_
_entity.id
_entity.type
_entity.pdbx_description
1 polymer ?
#
loop_
_entity_poly.entity_id
_entity_poly.type
_entity_poly.pdbx_seq_one_letter_code
_entity_poly.pdbx_strand_id
1 'polypeptide(L)'
;MEIKKKSLWIGIALILIAAGVIFPIEKTGFLEDLMYTFSTLIIGLLVIIYAISGGNFFKVIGFLLGSILMSMLLWFLVERGKWGSSIAVVWGGIPSGLISGILFLISNHFLRLREKKQYKYIKQVLLYFLILLIVSVLFRYGGDWYFDAFES
;
A
#
# COMPACT_ATOMS: atom_id res chain seq x y z
N MET A 1 -15.85 -0.78 21.73
CA MET A 1 -14.42 -0.38 21.62
C MET A 1 -13.50 -1.60 21.75
N GLU A 2 -13.81 -2.54 22.64
CA GLU A 2 -13.02 -3.76 22.85
C GLU A 2 -12.91 -4.67 21.61
N ILE A 3 -13.99 -4.86 20.85
CA ILE A 3 -13.99 -5.72 19.65
C ILE A 3 -12.96 -5.23 18.63
N LYS A 4 -12.88 -3.92 18.38
CA LYS A 4 -11.90 -3.32 17.46
C LYS A 4 -10.46 -3.53 17.95
N LYS A 5 -10.22 -3.37 19.27
CA LYS A 5 -8.90 -3.59 19.87
C LYS A 5 -8.48 -5.06 19.78
N LYS A 6 -9.40 -6.00 20.01
CA LYS A 6 -9.17 -7.44 19.85
C LYS A 6 -8.87 -7.80 18.40
N SER A 7 -9.67 -7.31 17.45
CA SER A 7 -9.43 -7.54 16.02
C SER A 7 -8.07 -7.01 15.55
N LEU A 8 -7.63 -5.83 16.03
CA LEU A 8 -6.32 -5.29 15.70
C LEU A 8 -5.18 -6.24 16.12
N TRP A 9 -5.23 -6.74 17.37
CA TRP A 9 -4.23 -7.69 17.88
C TRP A 9 -4.24 -9.02 17.11
N ILE A 10 -5.42 -9.51 16.73
CA ILE A 10 -5.55 -10.73 15.90
C ILE A 10 -4.85 -10.52 14.55
N GLY A 11 -5.09 -9.38 13.89
CA GLY A 11 -4.46 -9.08 12.62
C GLY A 11 -2.93 -8.97 12.71
N ILE A 12 -2.41 -8.31 13.76
CA ILE A 12 -0.97 -8.24 14.02
C ILE A 12 -0.38 -9.64 14.27
N ALA A 13 -1.04 -10.45 15.09
CA ALA A 13 -0.60 -11.81 15.37
C ALA A 13 -0.56 -12.67 14.10
N LEU A 14 -1.55 -12.56 13.21
CA LEU A 14 -1.56 -13.27 11.93
C LEU A 14 -0.37 -12.88 11.04
N ILE A 15 -0.02 -11.59 10.98
CA ILE A 15 1.15 -11.13 10.21
C ILE A 15 2.44 -11.70 10.80
N LEU A 16 2.58 -11.68 12.13
CA LEU A 16 3.75 -12.23 12.82
C LEU A 16 3.88 -13.74 12.63
N ILE A 17 2.76 -14.48 12.68
CA ILE A 17 2.73 -15.92 12.43
C ILE A 17 3.10 -16.20 10.96
N ALA A 18 2.55 -15.42 10.02
CA ALA A 18 2.87 -15.57 8.60
C ALA A 18 4.37 -15.38 8.34
N ALA A 19 4.97 -14.30 8.88
CA ALA A 19 6.37 -13.98 8.65
C ALA A 19 7.35 -14.86 9.47
N GLY A 20 7.00 -15.18 10.71
CA GLY A 20 7.90 -15.86 11.65
C GLY A 20 7.78 -17.37 11.70
N VAL A 21 6.65 -17.93 11.26
CA VAL A 21 6.37 -19.37 11.35
C VAL A 21 6.08 -19.96 9.98
N ILE A 22 5.08 -19.42 9.26
CA ILE A 22 4.63 -20.01 7.99
C ILE A 22 5.69 -19.83 6.90
N PHE A 23 6.24 -18.62 6.76
CA PHE A 23 7.25 -18.31 5.75
C PHE A 23 8.51 -19.19 5.85
N PRO A 24 9.12 -19.39 7.04
CA PRO A 24 10.24 -20.32 7.18
C PRO A 24 9.88 -21.78 6.88
N ILE A 25 8.65 -22.22 7.15
CA ILE A 25 8.19 -23.58 6.88
C ILE A 25 7.98 -23.80 5.38
N GLU A 26 7.38 -22.83 4.69
CA GLU A 26 7.18 -22.85 3.23
C GLU A 26 8.46 -22.53 2.44
N LYS A 27 9.60 -22.35 3.10
CA LYS A 27 10.84 -21.87 2.47
C LYS A 27 11.29 -22.80 1.34
N THR A 28 10.94 -22.39 0.14
CA THR A 28 11.16 -23.06 -1.15
C THR A 28 11.89 -22.09 -2.09
N GLY A 29 12.36 -22.58 -3.23
CA GLY A 29 13.12 -21.77 -4.19
C GLY A 29 12.28 -20.77 -4.99
N PHE A 30 10.94 -20.87 -4.95
CA PHE A 30 10.04 -20.14 -5.82
C PHE A 30 8.94 -19.39 -5.04
N LEU A 31 8.49 -18.25 -5.57
CA LEU A 31 7.45 -17.42 -4.94
C LEU A 31 6.05 -18.06 -4.97
N GLU A 32 5.78 -18.93 -5.94
CA GLU A 32 4.47 -19.57 -6.13
C GLU A 32 4.14 -20.57 -5.01
N ASP A 33 5.18 -21.10 -4.35
CA ASP A 33 5.08 -22.07 -3.27
C ASP A 33 4.75 -21.41 -1.91
N LEU A 34 4.78 -20.08 -1.83
CA LEU A 34 4.51 -19.28 -0.62
C LEU A 34 3.02 -18.94 -0.42
N MET A 35 2.14 -19.82 -0.91
CA MET A 35 0.69 -19.56 -0.96
C MET A 35 0.10 -19.30 0.41
N TYR A 36 0.48 -20.08 1.44
CA TYR A 36 -0.06 -19.90 2.79
C TYR A 36 0.49 -18.63 3.45
N THR A 37 1.75 -18.28 3.22
CA THR A 37 2.35 -17.04 3.70
C THR A 37 1.59 -15.84 3.16
N PHE A 38 1.41 -15.75 1.84
CA PHE A 38 0.72 -14.61 1.23
C PHE A 38 -0.76 -14.56 1.63
N SER A 39 -1.45 -15.71 1.67
CA SER A 39 -2.85 -15.77 2.11
C SER A 39 -3.01 -15.28 3.55
N THR A 40 -2.14 -15.72 4.46
CA THR A 40 -2.19 -15.32 5.88
C THR A 40 -1.86 -13.85 6.07
N LEU A 41 -0.90 -13.30 5.31
CA LEU A 41 -0.60 -11.87 5.29
C LEU A 41 -1.79 -11.04 4.81
N ILE A 42 -2.43 -11.45 3.71
CA ILE A 42 -3.62 -10.75 3.17
C ILE A 42 -4.75 -10.75 4.20
N ILE A 43 -5.05 -11.90 4.80
CA ILE A 43 -6.10 -12.00 5.83
C ILE A 43 -5.75 -11.11 7.04
N GLY A 44 -4.51 -11.18 7.53
CA GLY A 44 -4.04 -10.33 8.62
C GLY A 44 -4.20 -8.84 8.32
N LEU A 45 -3.81 -8.42 7.11
CA LEU A 45 -3.94 -7.04 6.65
C LEU A 45 -5.41 -6.60 6.57
N LEU A 46 -6.30 -7.43 6.02
CA LEU A 46 -7.74 -7.15 5.94
C LEU A 46 -8.35 -7.00 7.34
N VAL A 47 -7.96 -7.85 8.29
CA VAL A 47 -8.41 -7.76 9.69
C VAL A 47 -7.94 -6.46 10.34
N ILE A 48 -6.68 -6.02 10.10
CA ILE A 48 -6.16 -4.73 10.58
C ILE A 48 -6.97 -3.57 9.97
N ILE A 49 -7.17 -3.58 8.65
CA ILE A 49 -7.94 -2.53 7.96
C ILE A 49 -9.36 -2.47 8.51
N TYR A 50 -10.00 -3.61 8.76
CA TYR A 50 -11.33 -3.69 9.37
C TYR A 50 -11.33 -3.12 10.80
N ALA A 51 -10.34 -3.48 11.62
CA ALA A 51 -10.23 -3.00 12.99
C ALA A 51 -10.09 -1.47 13.07
N ILE A 52 -9.29 -0.88 12.17
CA ILE A 52 -9.06 0.57 12.10
C ILE A 52 -10.28 1.29 11.49
N SER A 53 -10.80 0.80 10.37
CA SER A 53 -11.80 1.49 9.56
C SER A 53 -13.23 1.33 10.08
N GLY A 54 -13.52 0.25 10.83
CA GLY A 54 -14.86 -0.10 11.30
C GLY A 54 -15.89 -0.12 10.16
N GLY A 55 -16.99 0.62 10.32
CA GLY A 55 -18.07 0.68 9.31
C GLY A 55 -17.69 1.30 7.97
N ASN A 56 -16.51 1.93 7.84
CA ASN A 56 -16.01 2.47 6.57
C ASN A 56 -15.08 1.50 5.82
N PHE A 57 -14.99 0.23 6.24
CA PHE A 57 -14.10 -0.78 5.66
C PHE A 57 -14.11 -0.82 4.13
N PHE A 58 -15.28 -0.97 3.50
CA PHE A 58 -15.39 -1.02 2.04
C PHE A 58 -14.99 0.28 1.35
N LYS A 59 -15.20 1.44 2.01
CA LYS A 59 -14.74 2.73 1.47
C LYS A 59 -13.23 2.84 1.48
N VAL A 60 -12.58 2.35 2.53
CA VAL A 60 -11.12 2.32 2.65
C VAL A 60 -10.52 1.37 1.61
N ILE A 61 -11.04 0.14 1.49
CA ILE A 61 -10.58 -0.80 0.47
C ILE A 61 -10.81 -0.26 -0.94
N GLY A 62 -11.99 0.27 -1.23
CA GLY A 62 -12.29 0.88 -2.53
C GLY A 62 -11.35 2.03 -2.87
N PHE A 63 -11.02 2.87 -1.87
CA PHE A 63 -10.04 3.94 -2.05
C PHE A 63 -8.62 3.38 -2.32
N LEU A 64 -8.17 2.37 -1.58
CA LEU A 64 -6.85 1.76 -1.80
C LEU A 64 -6.74 1.10 -3.18
N LEU A 65 -7.78 0.36 -3.60
CA LEU A 65 -7.84 -0.22 -4.95
C LEU A 65 -7.85 0.86 -6.03
N GLY A 66 -8.64 1.93 -5.84
CA GLY A 66 -8.64 3.08 -6.73
C GLY A 66 -7.27 3.77 -6.81
N SER A 67 -6.56 3.85 -5.68
CA SER A 67 -5.20 4.40 -5.61
C SER A 67 -4.18 3.54 -6.36
N ILE A 68 -4.29 2.21 -6.23
CA ILE A 68 -3.48 1.26 -7.00
C ILE A 68 -3.73 1.45 -8.50
N LEU A 69 -4.99 1.45 -8.94
CA LEU A 69 -5.34 1.62 -10.35
C LEU A 69 -4.88 2.96 -10.92
N MET A 70 -5.04 4.05 -10.15
CA MET A 70 -4.57 5.37 -10.54
C MET A 70 -3.05 5.40 -10.69
N SER A 71 -2.31 4.82 -9.73
CA SER A 71 -0.85 4.74 -9.82
C SER A 71 -0.39 3.90 -11.01
N MET A 72 -0.99 2.72 -11.20
CA MET A 72 -0.71 1.86 -12.35
C MET A 72 -0.95 2.59 -13.67
N LEU A 73 -2.04 3.37 -13.77
CA LEU A 73 -2.32 4.19 -14.94
C LEU A 73 -1.21 5.24 -15.17
N LEU A 74 -0.78 5.96 -14.13
CA LEU A 74 0.29 6.95 -14.26
C LEU A 74 1.61 6.31 -14.69
N TRP A 75 2.01 5.20 -14.06
CA TRP A 75 3.20 4.44 -14.46
C TRP A 75 3.09 3.96 -15.90
N PHE A 76 1.92 3.46 -16.32
CA PHE A 76 1.70 3.02 -17.69
C PHE A 76 1.82 4.17 -18.69
N LEU A 77 1.33 5.37 -18.34
CA LEU A 77 1.45 6.56 -19.18
C LEU A 77 2.90 7.05 -19.32
N VAL A 78 3.68 7.00 -18.23
CA VAL A 78 5.09 7.44 -18.23
C VAL A 78 5.99 6.46 -18.99
N GLU A 79 5.76 5.15 -18.86
CA GLU A 79 6.62 4.13 -19.44
C GLU A 79 6.22 3.68 -20.86
N ARG A 80 5.25 4.39 -21.50
CA ARG A 80 4.75 4.07 -22.85
C ARG A 80 5.89 3.81 -23.84
N GLY A 81 5.83 2.64 -24.50
CA GLY A 81 6.70 2.30 -25.64
C GLY A 81 7.83 1.31 -25.37
N LYS A 82 8.00 0.84 -24.12
CA LYS A 82 9.04 -0.17 -23.78
C LYS A 82 8.40 -1.47 -23.32
N TRP A 83 8.97 -2.62 -23.74
CA TRP A 83 8.54 -3.96 -23.29
C TRP A 83 8.64 -4.15 -21.77
N GLY A 84 9.58 -3.45 -21.11
CA GLY A 84 9.67 -3.39 -19.65
C GLY A 84 8.56 -2.57 -18.94
N SER A 85 7.65 -1.93 -19.69
CA SER A 85 6.60 -1.09 -19.10
C SER A 85 5.62 -1.88 -18.24
N SER A 86 5.28 -3.12 -18.62
CA SER A 86 4.41 -3.98 -17.81
C SER A 86 5.05 -4.34 -16.47
N ILE A 87 6.36 -4.63 -16.47
CA ILE A 87 7.11 -4.96 -15.25
C ILE A 87 7.18 -3.72 -14.35
N ALA A 88 7.50 -2.55 -14.91
CA ALA A 88 7.55 -1.29 -14.17
C ALA A 88 6.19 -0.90 -13.57
N VAL A 89 5.09 -1.13 -14.28
CA VAL A 89 3.73 -0.87 -13.76
C VAL A 89 3.38 -1.78 -12.60
N VAL A 90 3.74 -3.07 -12.67
CA VAL A 90 3.47 -4.03 -11.59
C VAL A 90 4.39 -3.76 -10.38
N TRP A 91 5.69 -3.61 -10.60
CA TRP A 91 6.69 -3.44 -9.54
C TRP A 91 6.73 -2.04 -8.93
N GLY A 92 6.44 -1.01 -9.72
CA GLY A 92 6.42 0.38 -9.26
C GLY A 92 5.00 0.86 -8.95
N GLY A 93 4.08 0.65 -9.89
CA GLY A 93 2.72 1.18 -9.82
C GLY A 93 1.87 0.61 -8.69
N ILE A 94 1.84 -0.71 -8.51
CA ILE A 94 1.05 -1.35 -7.44
C ILE A 94 1.53 -0.90 -6.04
N PRO A 95 2.80 -1.06 -5.65
CA PRO A 95 3.24 -0.69 -4.31
C PRO A 95 3.18 0.82 -4.08
N SER A 96 3.53 1.65 -5.06
CA SER A 96 3.42 3.11 -4.92
C SER A 96 1.97 3.56 -4.74
N GLY A 97 1.02 2.95 -5.45
CA GLY A 97 -0.41 3.23 -5.30
C GLY A 97 -0.96 2.80 -3.93
N LEU A 98 -0.53 1.64 -3.43
CA LEU A 98 -0.92 1.17 -2.09
C LEU A 98 -0.36 2.08 -0.99
N ILE A 99 0.95 2.37 -1.02
CA ILE A 99 1.63 3.17 0.01
C ILE A 99 1.11 4.61 0.00
N SER A 100 0.98 5.24 -1.17
CA SER A 100 0.41 6.59 -1.28
C SER A 100 -1.03 6.66 -0.77
N GLY A 101 -1.84 5.64 -1.07
CA GLY A 101 -3.20 5.52 -0.55
C GLY A 101 -3.24 5.47 0.98
N ILE A 102 -2.39 4.65 1.59
CA ILE A 102 -2.28 4.55 3.05
C ILE A 102 -1.81 5.88 3.67
N LEU A 103 -0.73 6.47 3.14
CA LEU A 103 -0.19 7.75 3.61
C LEU A 103 -1.20 8.88 3.48
N PHE A 104 -1.97 8.91 2.39
CA PHE A 104 -3.03 9.88 2.21
C PHE A 104 -4.15 9.69 3.24
N LEU A 105 -4.60 8.46 3.50
CA LEU A 105 -5.62 8.20 4.52
C LEU A 105 -5.17 8.64 5.92
N ILE A 106 -3.93 8.36 6.28
CA ILE A 106 -3.32 8.79 7.54
C ILE A 106 -3.24 10.32 7.59
N SER A 107 -2.65 10.95 6.57
CA SER A 107 -2.48 12.41 6.50
C SER A 107 -3.81 13.13 6.54
N ASN A 108 -4.81 12.65 5.79
CA ASN A 108 -6.15 13.21 5.77
C ASN A 108 -6.87 13.05 7.13
N HIS A 109 -6.61 11.96 7.86
CA HIS A 109 -7.14 11.77 9.21
C HIS A 109 -6.51 12.71 10.24
N PHE A 110 -5.20 12.98 10.15
CA PHE A 110 -4.48 13.84 11.09
C PHE A 110 -4.65 15.33 10.79
N LEU A 111 -4.49 15.71 9.52
CA LEU A 111 -4.51 17.11 9.10
C LEU A 111 -5.89 17.75 9.28
N ARG A 112 -6.98 16.95 9.38
CA ARG A 112 -8.38 17.36 9.62
C ARG A 112 -8.63 18.79 9.14
N LEU A 113 -8.32 19.08 7.87
CA LEU A 113 -8.24 20.44 7.33
C LEU A 113 -9.51 21.20 7.75
N ARG A 114 -9.39 22.04 8.80
CA ARG A 114 -10.50 22.73 9.49
C ARG A 114 -10.92 23.95 8.67
N GLU A 115 -11.22 23.72 7.40
CA GLU A 115 -11.37 24.78 6.41
C GLU A 115 -12.76 24.83 5.81
N LYS A 116 -13.08 25.98 5.20
CA LYS A 116 -14.31 26.23 4.45
C LYS A 116 -14.52 25.10 3.43
N LYS A 117 -15.73 24.51 3.43
CA LYS A 117 -16.15 23.35 2.60
C LYS A 117 -15.70 23.43 1.13
N GLN A 118 -15.63 24.64 0.57
CA GLN A 118 -15.43 24.90 -0.85
C GLN A 118 -14.08 24.45 -1.41
N TYR A 119 -12.98 24.53 -0.63
CA TYR A 119 -11.63 24.16 -1.11
C TYR A 119 -11.10 22.83 -0.55
N LYS A 120 -11.87 22.20 0.34
CA LYS A 120 -11.44 21.00 1.06
C LYS A 120 -11.11 19.84 0.10
N TYR A 121 -11.96 19.58 -0.88
CA TYR A 121 -11.79 18.46 -1.81
C TYR A 121 -10.61 18.70 -2.77
N ILE A 122 -10.46 19.92 -3.29
CA ILE A 122 -9.35 20.27 -4.18
C ILE A 122 -8.01 20.08 -3.46
N LYS A 123 -7.90 20.55 -2.21
CA LYS A 123 -6.70 20.34 -1.39
C LYS A 123 -6.42 18.87 -1.11
N GLN A 124 -7.45 18.07 -0.85
CA GLN A 124 -7.31 16.63 -0.66
C GLN A 124 -6.79 15.93 -1.92
N VAL A 125 -7.34 16.29 -3.09
CA VAL A 125 -6.87 15.74 -4.37
C VAL A 125 -5.42 16.14 -4.64
N LEU A 126 -5.07 17.41 -4.44
CA LEU A 126 -3.69 17.90 -4.60
C LEU A 126 -2.73 17.19 -3.63
N LEU A 127 -3.12 17.03 -2.36
CA LEU A 127 -2.32 16.31 -1.37
C LEU A 127 -2.11 14.86 -1.78
N TYR A 128 -3.16 14.19 -2.27
CA TYR A 128 -3.05 12.82 -2.77
C TYR A 128 -2.05 12.72 -3.91
N PHE A 129 -2.18 13.56 -4.94
CA PHE A 129 -1.25 13.56 -6.07
C PHE A 129 0.19 13.92 -5.67
N LEU A 130 0.36 14.83 -4.71
CA LEU A 130 1.68 15.16 -4.17
C LEU A 130 2.32 13.94 -3.47
N ILE A 131 1.58 13.25 -2.61
CA ILE A 131 2.04 12.03 -1.95
C ILE A 131 2.37 10.95 -2.99
N LEU A 132 1.47 10.74 -3.95
CA LEU A 132 1.65 9.74 -5.01
C LEU A 132 2.89 10.03 -5.85
N LEU A 133 3.15 11.30 -6.19
CA LEU A 133 4.34 11.73 -6.91
C LEU A 133 5.61 11.41 -6.10
N ILE A 134 5.66 11.81 -4.83
CA ILE A 134 6.81 11.57 -3.95
C ILE A 134 7.09 10.06 -3.84
N VAL A 135 6.06 9.27 -3.54
CA VAL A 135 6.20 7.82 -3.40
C VAL A 135 6.62 7.19 -4.73
N SER A 136 6.05 7.60 -5.87
CA SER A 136 6.41 7.05 -7.18
C SER A 136 7.86 7.38 -7.56
N VAL A 137 8.34 8.58 -7.25
CA VAL A 137 9.76 8.97 -7.44
C VAL A 137 10.66 8.11 -6.57
N LEU A 138 10.30 7.88 -5.30
CA LEU A 138 11.06 6.98 -4.42
C LEU A 138 11.09 5.54 -4.95
N PHE A 139 10.00 5.02 -5.53
CA PHE A 139 10.01 3.68 -6.13
C PHE A 139 10.81 3.62 -7.43
N ARG A 140 10.87 4.72 -8.19
CA ARG A 140 11.63 4.79 -9.45
C ARG A 140 13.13 4.84 -9.21
N TYR A 141 13.59 5.59 -8.21
CA TYR A 141 15.03 5.84 -7.95
C TYR A 141 15.55 5.19 -6.67
N GLY A 142 14.68 4.73 -5.77
CA GLY A 142 15.09 4.15 -4.49
C GLY A 142 15.69 2.75 -4.62
N GLY A 143 15.44 2.04 -5.72
CA GLY A 143 16.14 0.80 -6.04
C GLY A 143 17.63 1.02 -6.26
N ASP A 144 17.98 2.10 -6.96
CA ASP A 144 19.38 2.48 -7.24
C ASP A 144 20.10 2.87 -5.94
N TRP A 145 19.43 3.54 -5.01
CA TRP A 145 20.01 3.91 -3.71
C TRP A 145 20.39 2.70 -2.83
N TYR A 146 19.64 1.60 -2.91
CA TYR A 146 19.98 0.38 -2.16
C TYR A 146 21.20 -0.31 -2.76
N PHE A 147 21.30 -0.35 -4.09
CA PHE A 147 22.47 -0.89 -4.79
C PHE A 147 23.73 -0.04 -4.50
N ASP A 148 23.64 1.28 -4.60
CA ASP A 148 24.78 2.17 -4.36
C ASP A 148 25.25 2.20 -2.89
N ALA A 149 24.34 1.98 -1.92
CA ALA A 149 24.68 2.05 -0.49
C ALA A 149 25.27 0.76 0.10
N PHE A 150 25.04 -0.39 -0.54
CA PHE A 150 25.45 -1.70 -0.02
C PHE A 150 26.41 -2.47 -0.92
N GLU A 151 26.66 -1.98 -2.14
CA GLU A 151 27.59 -2.59 -3.11
C GLU A 151 28.86 -1.75 -3.35
N SER A 152 29.09 -0.69 -2.55
CA SER A 152 30.33 0.13 -2.53
C SER A 152 31.38 -0.34 -1.53
#